data_AF-A0A0A9Z0S1-F1
#
_entry.id   AF-A0A0A9Z0S1-F1
#
_cell.length_a   1.000
_cell.length_b   1.000
_cell.length_c   1.000
_cell.angle_alpha   90.00
_cell.angle_beta   90.00
_cell.angle_gamma   90.00
#
_symmetry.space_group_name_H-M   'P 1'
#
loop_
_entity.id
_entity.type
_entity.pdbx_description
1 polymer ?
#
loop_
_entity_poly.entity_id
_entity_poly.type
_entity_poly.pdbx_seq_one_letter_code
_entity_poly.pdbx_strand_id
1 'polypeptide(L)'
;MVVLCVISFMMCMCCFIYLLAKFYETFRRSLQFAVVVLVVSIPIALEIVVTTTLAVGSKHLSKHKIIVTKLSAIEMMSAVNMLCSDKTGTLTQNKMQIQDQCFTFEEGHDLGSVLVLSALAAKWREPPRDALDTMVLNAANLD
;
A
#
# COMPACT_ATOMS: atom_id res chain seq x y z
N MET A 1 18.08 -6.07 16.22
CA MET A 1 18.30 -6.80 17.49
C MET A 1 19.77 -7.16 17.72
N VAL A 2 20.38 -8.11 16.99
CA VAL A 2 21.75 -8.61 17.27
C VAL A 2 22.80 -7.49 17.31
N VAL A 3 22.84 -6.62 16.30
CA VAL A 3 23.79 -5.49 16.24
C VAL A 3 23.66 -4.57 17.46
N LEU A 4 22.43 -4.29 17.87
CA LEU A 4 22.12 -3.42 19.00
C LEU A 4 22.54 -4.07 20.33
N CYS A 5 22.30 -5.37 20.49
CA CYS A 5 22.80 -6.13 21.63
C CYS A 5 24.34 -6.13 21.71
N VAL A 6 25.03 -6.29 20.57
CA VAL A 6 26.51 -6.26 20.52
C VAL A 6 27.03 -4.88 20.91
N ILE A 7 26.47 -3.80 20.35
CA ILE A 7 26.88 -2.42 20.68
C ILE A 7 26.63 -2.13 22.17
N SER A 8 25.44 -2.47 22.69
CA SER A 8 25.10 -2.27 24.10
C SER A 8 26.00 -3.07 25.04
N PHE A 9 26.37 -4.30 24.66
CA PHE A 9 27.31 -5.12 25.44
C PHE A 9 28.73 -4.55 25.42
N MET A 10 29.23 -4.11 24.26
CA MET A 10 30.55 -3.47 24.16
C MET A 10 30.59 -2.18 24.99
N MET A 11 29.55 -1.35 24.91
CA MET A 11 29.46 -0.10 25.68
C MET A 11 29.43 -0.37 27.19
N CYS A 12 28.66 -1.38 27.62
CA CYS A 12 28.59 -1.82 29.01
C CYS A 12 29.94 -2.35 29.53
N MET A 13 30.63 -3.19 28.76
CA MET A 13 31.96 -3.70 29.12
C MET A 13 33.01 -2.58 29.22
N CYS A 14 33.02 -1.65 28.26
CA CYS A 14 33.89 -0.49 28.31
C CYS A 14 33.62 0.36 29.57
N CYS A 15 32.35 0.60 29.91
CA CYS A 15 31.96 1.35 31.10
C CYS A 15 32.40 0.63 32.39
N PHE A 16 32.21 -0.69 32.47
CA PHE A 16 32.61 -1.50 33.61
C PHE A 16 34.14 -1.50 33.84
N ILE A 17 34.93 -1.69 32.77
CA ILE A 17 36.39 -1.64 32.83
C ILE A 17 36.88 -0.25 33.23
N TYR A 18 36.27 0.81 32.70
CA TYR A 18 36.61 2.20 33.06
C TYR A 18 36.37 2.49 34.55
N LEU A 19 35.24 2.03 35.10
CA LEU A 19 34.91 2.22 36.51
C LEU A 19 35.86 1.44 37.44
N LEU A 20 36.29 0.24 37.05
CA LEU A 20 37.30 -0.53 37.79
C LEU A 20 38.69 0.12 37.72
N ALA A 21 39.10 0.60 36.54
CA ALA A 21 40.45 1.11 36.32
C ALA A 21 40.69 2.50 36.92
N LYS A 22 39.68 3.39 36.88
CA LYS A 22 39.89 4.82 37.20
C LYS A 22 39.29 5.27 38.54
N PHE A 23 38.23 4.61 39.01
CA PHE A 23 37.47 5.07 40.18
C PHE A 23 37.70 4.26 41.46
N TYR A 24 38.43 3.14 41.42
CA TYR A 24 38.61 2.22 42.57
C TYR A 24 37.29 1.90 43.30
N GLU A 25 36.16 1.94 42.59
CA GLU A 25 34.86 1.64 43.19
C GLU A 25 34.79 0.16 43.53
N THR A 26 34.06 -0.17 44.61
CA THR A 26 33.89 -1.56 45.04
C THR A 26 33.28 -2.37 43.89
N PHE A 27 33.84 -3.55 43.58
CA PHE A 27 33.38 -4.42 42.49
C PHE A 27 31.84 -4.56 42.43
N ARG A 28 31.19 -4.65 43.59
CA ARG A 28 29.73 -4.70 43.72
C ARG A 28 29.02 -3.50 43.09
N ARG A 29 29.54 -2.29 43.28
CA ARG A 29 28.93 -1.05 42.78
C ARG A 29 29.11 -0.91 41.27
N SER A 30 30.31 -1.22 40.76
CA SER A 30 30.58 -1.26 39.33
C SER A 30 29.68 -2.27 38.61
N LEU A 31 29.47 -3.45 39.23
CA LEU A 31 28.59 -4.48 38.69
C LEU A 31 27.12 -4.04 38.69
N GLN A 32 26.64 -3.45 39.78
CA GLN A 32 25.29 -2.90 39.85
C GLN A 32 25.04 -1.85 38.76
N PHE A 33 26.00 -0.93 38.57
CA PHE A 33 25.88 0.11 37.54
C PHE A 33 25.88 -0.47 36.12
N ALA A 34 26.78 -1.41 35.82
CA ALA A 34 26.84 -2.08 34.53
C ALA A 34 25.53 -2.81 34.18
N VAL A 35 24.91 -3.50 35.14
CA VAL A 35 23.63 -4.18 34.94
C VAL A 35 22.50 -3.19 34.63
N VAL A 36 22.44 -2.06 35.34
CA VAL A 36 21.44 -1.01 35.07
C VAL A 36 21.60 -0.44 33.66
N VAL A 37 22.83 -0.11 33.26
CA VAL A 37 23.13 0.39 31.90
C VAL A 37 22.75 -0.65 30.85
N LEU A 38 23.05 -1.92 31.07
CA LEU A 38 22.72 -3.01 30.14
C LEU A 38 21.20 -3.09 29.89
N VAL A 39 20.39 -3.05 30.96
CA VAL A 39 18.92 -3.13 30.86
C VAL A 39 18.34 -1.95 30.10
N VAL A 40 18.84 -0.73 30.36
CA VAL A 40 18.36 0.49 29.69
C VAL A 40 18.78 0.56 28.21
N SER A 41 19.89 -0.10 27.85
CA SER A 41 20.48 0.00 26.52
C SER A 41 19.79 -0.87 25.45
N ILE A 42 18.86 -1.75 25.82
CA ILE A 42 18.15 -2.62 24.85
C ILE A 42 16.72 -2.09 24.64
N PRO A 43 16.41 -1.48 23.47
CA PRO A 43 15.13 -0.85 23.19
C PRO A 43 14.07 -1.86 22.72
N ILE A 44 13.72 -2.82 23.57
CA ILE A 44 12.73 -3.87 23.26
C ILE A 44 11.36 -3.27 22.93
N ALA A 45 11.01 -2.17 23.60
CA ALA A 45 9.73 -1.49 23.39
C ALA A 45 9.54 -0.94 21.97
N LEU A 46 10.62 -0.61 21.26
CA LEU A 46 10.54 0.04 19.95
C LEU A 46 9.85 -0.87 18.91
N GLU A 47 10.19 -2.16 18.89
CA GLU A 47 9.60 -3.11 17.94
C GLU A 47 8.08 -3.29 18.16
N ILE A 48 7.65 -3.26 19.42
CA ILE A 48 6.24 -3.37 19.81
C ILE A 48 5.48 -2.11 19.42
N VAL A 49 6.04 -0.93 19.71
CA VAL A 49 5.41 0.36 19.38
C VAL A 49 5.24 0.49 17.87
N VAL A 50 6.26 0.20 17.06
CA VAL A 50 6.16 0.28 15.60
C VAL A 50 5.08 -0.66 15.07
N THR A 51 5.08 -1.91 15.51
CA THR A 51 4.10 -2.91 15.03
C THR A 51 2.67 -2.53 15.41
N THR A 52 2.46 -2.08 16.65
CA THR A 52 1.12 -1.68 17.14
C THR A 52 0.62 -0.42 16.42
N THR A 53 1.47 0.58 16.22
CA THR A 53 1.13 1.78 15.45
C THR A 53 0.76 1.44 14.01
N LEU A 54 1.53 0.58 13.32
CA LEU A 54 1.21 0.13 11.97
C LEU A 54 -0.10 -0.67 11.91
N ALA A 55 -0.37 -1.52 12.91
CA ALA A 55 -1.61 -2.29 12.99
C ALA A 55 -2.84 -1.39 13.19
N VAL A 56 -2.74 -0.39 14.07
CA VAL A 56 -3.79 0.63 14.26
C VAL A 56 -3.98 1.45 12.98
N GLY A 57 -2.88 1.83 12.31
CA GLY A 57 -2.90 2.51 11.02
C GLY A 57 -3.61 1.70 9.93
N SER A 58 -3.32 0.40 9.84
CA SER A 58 -4.01 -0.52 8.91
C SER A 58 -5.52 -0.55 9.15
N LYS A 59 -5.95 -0.63 10.42
CA LYS A 59 -7.37 -0.56 10.79
C LYS A 59 -8.00 0.78 10.39
N HIS A 60 -7.26 1.89 10.51
CA HIS A 60 -7.74 3.20 10.09
C HIS A 60 -7.88 3.30 8.56
N LEU A 61 -6.92 2.76 7.80
CA LEU A 61 -6.95 2.72 6.33
C LEU A 61 -8.10 1.84 5.80
N SER A 62 -8.40 0.73 6.47
CA SER A 62 -9.53 -0.13 6.11
C SER A 62 -10.88 0.59 6.18
N LYS A 63 -11.06 1.52 7.13
CA LYS A 63 -12.27 2.37 7.18
C LYS A 63 -12.42 3.27 5.95
N HIS A 64 -11.33 3.56 5.26
CA HIS A 64 -11.28 4.34 4.01
C HIS A 64 -11.30 3.46 2.76
N LYS A 65 -11.73 2.19 2.88
CA LYS A 65 -11.76 1.20 1.79
C LYS A 65 -10.37 0.82 1.23
N ILE A 66 -9.30 1.07 1.99
CA ILE A 66 -7.93 0.67 1.63
C ILE A 66 -7.59 -0.61 2.38
N ILE A 67 -7.38 -1.71 1.67
CA ILE A 67 -7.03 -3.00 2.28
C ILE A 67 -5.52 -3.17 2.26
N VAL A 68 -4.91 -3.16 3.45
CA VAL A 68 -3.47 -3.35 3.63
C VAL A 68 -3.17 -4.83 3.90
N THR A 69 -2.46 -5.49 2.99
CA THR A 69 -2.09 -6.91 3.10
C THR A 69 -0.82 -7.14 3.92
N LYS A 70 0.07 -6.14 4.00
CA LYS A 70 1.34 -6.19 4.75
C LYS A 70 1.54 -4.89 5.51
N LEU A 71 1.83 -4.95 6.82
CA LEU A 71 2.03 -3.74 7.64
C LEU A 71 3.20 -2.88 7.15
N SER A 72 4.26 -3.49 6.63
CA SER A 72 5.39 -2.77 6.03
C SER A 72 5.03 -1.95 4.79
N ALA A 73 3.90 -2.24 4.13
CA ALA A 73 3.43 -1.44 3.00
C ALA A 73 3.04 -0.02 3.44
N ILE A 74 2.57 0.16 4.67
CA ILE A 74 2.22 1.48 5.22
C ILE A 74 3.49 2.32 5.39
N GLU A 75 4.58 1.72 5.86
CA GLU A 75 5.87 2.39 5.98
C GLU A 75 6.43 2.76 4.60
N MET A 76 6.40 1.84 3.63
CA MET A 76 6.84 2.11 2.26
C MET A 76 6.03 3.21 1.58
N MET A 77 4.72 3.29 1.84
CA MET A 77 3.85 4.34 1.30
C MET A 77 4.31 5.75 1.70
N SER A 78 4.98 5.92 2.84
CA SER A 78 5.52 7.23 3.25
C SER A 78 6.64 7.74 2.32
N ALA A 79 7.33 6.82 1.63
CA ALA A 79 8.44 7.14 0.72
C ALA A 79 8.03 7.22 -0.76
N VAL A 80 6.75 7.00 -1.07
CA VAL A 80 6.26 7.04 -2.46
C VAL A 80 6.31 8.47 -2.99
N ASN A 81 6.99 8.67 -4.12
CA ASN A 81 7.09 9.95 -4.81
C ASN A 81 6.46 9.93 -6.22
N MET A 82 6.08 8.75 -6.71
CA MET A 82 5.44 8.56 -8.01
C MET A 82 4.30 7.56 -7.87
N LEU A 83 3.12 7.95 -8.34
CA LEU A 83 1.93 7.10 -8.39
C LEU A 83 1.64 6.74 -9.84
N CYS A 84 1.96 5.51 -10.23
CA CYS A 84 1.53 4.96 -11.51
C CYS A 84 0.13 4.36 -11.34
N SER A 85 -0.88 5.03 -11.87
CA SER A 85 -2.27 4.55 -11.85
C SER A 85 -2.66 3.99 -13.21
N ASP A 86 -3.34 2.85 -13.22
CA ASP A 86 -3.88 2.30 -14.46
C ASP A 86 -5.06 3.14 -14.97
N LYS A 87 -5.28 3.20 -16.29
CA LYS A 87 -6.37 3.98 -16.85
C LYS A 87 -7.71 3.29 -16.68
N THR A 88 -7.81 2.06 -17.17
CA THR A 88 -9.08 1.36 -17.31
C THR A 88 -9.43 0.67 -16.00
N GLY A 89 -10.59 1.00 -15.42
CA GLY A 89 -11.04 0.41 -14.16
C GLY A 89 -10.43 1.03 -12.89
N THR A 90 -9.44 1.94 -13.02
CA THR A 90 -8.92 2.73 -11.88
C THR A 90 -9.22 4.22 -12.06
N LEU A 91 -8.65 4.89 -13.08
CA LEU A 91 -8.99 6.30 -13.36
C LEU A 91 -10.36 6.46 -14.02
N THR A 92 -10.78 5.45 -14.78
CA THR A 92 -12.04 5.44 -15.52
C THR A 92 -12.96 4.33 -15.02
N GLN A 93 -14.27 4.51 -15.16
CA GLN A 93 -15.28 3.58 -14.65
C GLN A 93 -15.41 2.27 -15.46
N ASN A 94 -14.57 2.09 -16.50
CA ASN A 94 -14.69 1.01 -17.48
C ASN A 94 -16.12 0.91 -18.06
N LYS A 95 -16.75 2.06 -18.29
CA LYS A 95 -18.07 2.21 -18.91
C LYS A 95 -17.91 3.13 -20.12
N MET A 96 -18.06 2.58 -21.31
CA MET A 96 -17.99 3.38 -22.54
C MET A 96 -19.31 4.11 -22.74
N GLN A 97 -19.24 5.31 -23.30
CA GLN A 97 -20.40 6.11 -23.69
C GLN A 97 -20.16 6.65 -25.10
N ILE A 98 -21.22 6.68 -25.91
CA ILE A 98 -21.19 7.33 -27.23
C ILE A 98 -21.30 8.83 -26.97
N GLN A 99 -20.45 9.62 -27.63
CA GLN A 99 -20.52 11.08 -27.59
C GLN A 99 -21.48 11.57 -28.66
N ASP A 100 -22.24 12.63 -28.38
CA ASP A 100 -23.24 13.18 -29.32
C ASP A 100 -22.64 13.99 -30.48
N GLN A 101 -21.32 13.95 -30.67
CA GLN A 101 -20.58 14.82 -31.59
C GLN A 101 -19.62 14.03 -32.47
N CYS A 102 -19.30 14.60 -33.64
CA CYS A 102 -18.30 14.08 -34.57
C CYS A 102 -18.61 12.72 -35.20
N PHE A 103 -19.89 12.39 -35.39
CA PHE A 103 -20.23 11.25 -36.24
C PHE A 103 -19.93 11.54 -37.71
N THR A 104 -19.32 10.57 -38.37
CA THR A 104 -19.13 10.57 -39.83
C THR A 104 -19.80 9.31 -40.36
N PHE A 105 -20.75 9.49 -41.27
CA PHE A 105 -21.49 8.40 -41.89
C PHE A 105 -21.24 8.38 -43.39
N GLU A 106 -21.29 7.19 -43.98
CA GLU A 106 -21.35 7.03 -45.43
C GLU A 106 -22.75 7.39 -45.96
N GLU A 107 -22.87 7.74 -47.25
CA GLU A 107 -24.15 8.11 -47.85
C GLU A 107 -25.20 7.00 -47.64
N GLY A 108 -26.37 7.38 -47.12
CA GLY A 108 -27.47 6.46 -46.83
C GLY A 108 -27.42 5.77 -45.47
N HIS A 109 -26.40 6.03 -44.64
CA HIS A 109 -26.32 5.54 -43.27
C HIS A 109 -26.52 6.65 -42.24
N ASP A 110 -27.26 6.33 -41.17
CA ASP A 110 -27.46 7.18 -40.01
C ASP A 110 -26.97 6.48 -38.72
N LEU A 111 -26.98 7.20 -37.60
CA LEU A 111 -26.57 6.66 -36.31
C LEU A 111 -27.36 5.40 -35.95
N GLY A 112 -28.67 5.39 -36.20
CA GLY A 112 -29.53 4.26 -35.91
C GLY A 112 -29.12 3.00 -36.69
N SER A 113 -28.93 3.13 -38.01
CA SER A 113 -28.49 2.03 -38.87
C SER A 113 -27.14 1.46 -38.42
N VAL A 114 -26.18 2.32 -38.09
CA VAL A 114 -24.84 1.90 -37.62
C VAL A 114 -24.95 1.21 -36.26
N LEU A 115 -25.77 1.71 -35.33
CA LEU A 115 -25.98 1.09 -34.02
C LEU A 115 -26.62 -0.29 -34.12
N VAL A 116 -27.60 -0.46 -35.00
CA VAL A 116 -28.23 -1.77 -35.23
C VAL A 116 -27.22 -2.76 -35.82
N LEU A 117 -26.45 -2.36 -36.83
CA LEU A 117 -25.39 -3.21 -37.40
C LEU A 117 -24.32 -3.57 -36.36
N SER A 118 -23.93 -2.59 -35.54
CA SER A 118 -22.96 -2.79 -34.46
C SER A 118 -23.50 -3.74 -33.39
N ALA A 119 -24.79 -3.64 -33.05
CA ALA A 119 -25.45 -4.53 -32.11
C ALA A 119 -25.55 -5.97 -32.62
N LEU A 120 -25.75 -6.16 -33.93
CA LEU A 120 -25.71 -7.49 -34.56
C LEU A 120 -24.30 -8.11 -34.54
N ALA A 121 -23.26 -7.28 -34.64
CA ALA A 121 -21.87 -7.72 -34.57
C ALA A 121 -21.36 -7.96 -33.13
N ALA A 122 -22.03 -7.37 -32.13
CA ALA A 122 -21.66 -7.49 -30.73
C ALA A 122 -21.92 -8.91 -30.19
N LYS A 123 -21.08 -9.38 -29.27
CA LYS A 123 -21.21 -10.73 -28.70
C LYS A 123 -22.39 -10.80 -27.73
N TRP A 124 -23.38 -11.65 -28.04
CA TRP A 124 -24.61 -11.79 -27.25
C TRP A 124 -24.64 -13.00 -26.28
N ARG A 125 -23.86 -14.07 -26.53
CA ARG A 125 -23.82 -15.28 -25.67
C ARG A 125 -22.38 -15.62 -25.25
N GLU A 126 -22.14 -15.56 -23.93
CA GLU A 126 -20.98 -16.04 -23.12
C GLU A 126 -19.61 -15.31 -23.28
N PRO A 127 -18.82 -15.13 -22.19
CA PRO A 127 -18.96 -14.23 -21.03
C PRO A 127 -18.23 -12.87 -21.24
N PRO A 128 -17.83 -12.12 -20.19
CA PRO A 128 -18.34 -10.76 -19.90
C PRO A 128 -18.29 -9.81 -21.10
N ARG A 129 -19.43 -9.16 -21.38
CA ARG A 129 -19.55 -8.08 -22.36
C ARG A 129 -18.48 -7.03 -22.04
N ASP A 130 -17.58 -6.81 -22.97
CA ASP A 130 -16.64 -5.70 -22.83
C ASP A 130 -17.43 -4.39 -22.71
N ALA A 131 -16.77 -3.34 -22.22
CA ALA A 131 -17.44 -2.07 -22.00
C ALA A 131 -18.03 -1.49 -23.31
N LEU A 132 -17.53 -1.94 -24.46
CA LEU A 132 -17.91 -1.52 -25.81
C LEU A 132 -19.17 -2.25 -26.28
N ASP A 133 -19.23 -3.58 -26.25
CA ASP A 133 -20.42 -4.37 -26.59
C ASP A 133 -21.59 -4.02 -25.68
N THR A 134 -21.32 -3.81 -24.39
CA THR A 134 -22.36 -3.37 -23.43
C THR A 134 -22.92 -2.01 -23.82
N MET A 135 -22.06 -1.06 -24.20
CA MET A 135 -22.47 0.27 -24.60
C MET A 135 -23.31 0.22 -25.89
N VAL A 136 -22.86 -0.52 -26.90
CA VAL A 136 -23.55 -0.65 -28.19
C VAL A 136 -24.93 -1.27 -28.00
N LEU A 137 -25.03 -2.36 -27.24
CA LEU A 137 -26.28 -3.08 -27.03
C LEU A 137 -27.28 -2.28 -26.19
N ASN A 138 -26.81 -1.42 -25.29
CA ASN A 138 -27.68 -0.50 -24.54
C ASN A 138 -28.10 0.72 -25.39
N ALA A 139 -27.24 1.20 -26.29
CA ALA A 139 -27.53 2.35 -27.14
C ALA A 139 -28.46 2.01 -28.31
N ALA A 140 -28.42 0.75 -28.79
CA ALA A 140 -29.23 0.31 -29.92
C ALA A 140 -30.74 0.24 -29.64
N ASN A 141 -31.18 0.41 -28.37
CA ASN A 141 -32.57 0.54 -27.92
C ASN A 141 -33.58 -0.25 -28.81
N LEU A 142 -33.43 -1.58 -28.82
CA LEU A 142 -34.16 -2.53 -29.67
C LEU A 142 -35.61 -2.79 -29.21
N ASP A 143 -36.27 -1.80 -28.63
CA ASP A 143 -37.71 -1.86 -28.31
C ASP A 143 -38.58 -1.48 -29.52
#